data_AF-A0A6V7RQ57-F1
#
_entry.id   AF-A0A6V7RQ57-F1
#
_cell.length_a   1.000
_cell.length_b   1.000
_cell.length_c   1.000
_cell.angle_alpha   90.00
_cell.angle_beta   90.00
_cell.angle_gamma   90.00
#
_symmetry.space_group_name_H-M   'P 1'
#
loop_
_entity.id
_entity.type
_entity.pdbx_description
1 polymer ?
#
loop_
_entity_poly.entity_id
_entity_poly.type
_entity_poly.pdbx_seq_one_letter_code
_entity_poly.pdbx_strand_id
1 'polypeptide(L)'
;MATKLITNEFVAILEFMPLAETLSEKTQAMLSVFLISFANFASIGIIAGSVKGLHGESGDKVAKFGLKLVYGATLVSLLSSVIIGFFY
;
A
#
# COMPACT_ATOMS: atom_id res chain seq x y z
N MET A 1 4.46 -7.71 -5.32
CA MET A 1 3.85 -6.49 -4.76
C MET A 1 3.46 -5.43 -5.79
N ALA A 2 3.93 -5.45 -7.05
CA ALA A 2 3.46 -4.52 -8.07
C ALA A 2 1.94 -4.58 -8.28
N THR A 3 1.35 -5.78 -8.21
CA THR A 3 -0.10 -6.00 -8.18
C THR A 3 -0.78 -5.06 -7.19
N LYS A 4 -0.33 -5.03 -5.92
CA LYS A 4 -0.89 -4.13 -4.88
C LYS A 4 -0.89 -2.66 -5.31
N LEU A 5 0.22 -2.19 -5.89
CA LEU A 5 0.39 -0.79 -6.25
C LEU A 5 -0.52 -0.36 -7.41
N ILE A 6 -0.65 -1.24 -8.41
CA ILE A 6 -1.40 -1.00 -9.65
C ILE A 6 -2.90 -1.27 -9.44
N THR A 7 -3.25 -2.32 -8.71
CA THR A 7 -4.63 -2.69 -8.38
C THR A 7 -4.95 -2.25 -6.94
N ASN A 8 -4.87 -3.17 -5.99
CA ASN A 8 -5.05 -2.93 -4.56
C ASN A 8 -4.54 -4.14 -3.74
N GLU A 9 -4.52 -3.96 -2.43
CA GLU A 9 -4.15 -4.96 -1.42
C GLU A 9 -4.97 -6.24 -1.49
N PHE A 10 -6.28 -6.18 -1.74
CA PHE A 10 -7.12 -7.38 -1.78
C PHE A 10 -6.75 -8.30 -2.94
N VAL A 11 -6.54 -7.75 -4.13
CA VAL A 11 -6.08 -8.54 -5.30
C VAL A 11 -4.71 -9.15 -5.02
N ALA A 12 -3.79 -8.38 -4.44
CA ALA A 12 -2.47 -8.87 -4.10
C ALA A 12 -2.49 -9.94 -3.00
N ILE A 13 -3.42 -9.86 -2.04
CA ILE A 13 -3.64 -10.90 -1.01
C ILE A 13 -4.16 -12.19 -1.66
N LEU A 14 -5.11 -12.10 -2.60
CA LEU A 14 -5.63 -13.27 -3.31
C LEU A 14 -4.53 -14.00 -4.12
N GLU A 15 -3.59 -13.26 -4.72
CA GLU A 15 -2.41 -13.84 -5.39
C GLU A 15 -1.40 -14.43 -4.39
N PHE A 16 -1.30 -13.86 -3.19
CA PHE A 16 -0.36 -14.30 -2.15
C PHE A 16 -0.81 -15.57 -1.44
N MET A 17 -2.11 -15.71 -1.13
CA MET A 17 -2.67 -16.86 -0.40
C MET A 17 -2.21 -18.24 -0.91
N PRO A 18 -2.27 -18.57 -2.22
CA PRO A 18 -1.84 -19.89 -2.70
C PRO A 18 -0.33 -20.11 -2.61
N LEU A 19 0.46 -19.04 -2.52
CA LEU A 19 1.92 -19.10 -2.40
C LEU A 19 2.37 -19.14 -0.93
N ALA A 20 1.54 -18.69 0.00
CA ALA A 20 1.91 -18.50 1.39
C ALA A 20 2.52 -19.76 2.02
N GLU A 21 1.88 -20.92 1.83
CA GLU A 21 2.33 -22.21 2.38
C GLU A 21 3.68 -22.69 1.83
N THR A 22 4.13 -22.15 0.68
CA THR A 22 5.42 -22.50 0.07
C THR A 22 6.58 -21.64 0.60
N LEU A 23 6.28 -20.60 1.38
CA LEU A 23 7.24 -19.63 1.90
C LEU A 23 7.53 -19.88 3.37
N SER A 24 8.69 -19.44 3.84
CA SER A 24 9.01 -19.50 5.28
C SER A 24 8.04 -18.63 6.10
N GLU A 25 7.77 -19.03 7.34
CA GLU A 25 6.84 -18.30 8.22
C GLU A 25 7.25 -16.82 8.39
N LYS A 26 8.56 -16.55 8.45
CA LYS A 26 9.13 -15.19 8.44
C LYS A 26 8.73 -14.39 7.20
N THR A 27 8.87 -14.98 6.02
CA THR A 27 8.50 -14.34 4.75
C THR A 27 6.99 -14.10 4.69
N GLN A 28 6.19 -15.06 5.16
CA GLN A 28 4.74 -14.91 5.24
C GLN A 28 4.35 -13.74 6.14
N ALA A 29 4.97 -13.61 7.32
CA ALA A 29 4.71 -12.52 8.24
C ALA A 29 5.09 -11.15 7.65
N MET A 30 6.28 -11.06 7.04
CA MET A 30 6.76 -9.85 6.38
C MET A 30 5.83 -9.42 5.23
N LEU A 31 5.44 -10.34 4.35
CA LEU A 31 4.57 -10.05 3.20
C LEU A 31 3.16 -9.69 3.65
N SER A 32 2.62 -10.35 4.67
CA SER A 32 1.30 -10.02 5.23
C SER A 32 1.25 -8.58 5.74
N VAL A 33 2.28 -8.14 6.48
CA VAL A 33 2.35 -6.75 6.96
C VAL A 33 2.57 -5.76 5.84
N PHE A 34 3.36 -6.09 4.82
CA PHE A 34 3.46 -5.23 3.64
C PHE A 34 2.11 -5.08 2.92
N LEU A 35 1.34 -6.17 2.79
CA LEU A 35 0.10 -6.21 2.02
C LEU A 35 -1.02 -5.42 2.68
N ILE A 36 -1.15 -5.45 4.01
CA ILE A 36 -2.22 -4.78 4.76
C ILE A 36 -1.95 -3.27 4.85
N SER A 37 -2.11 -2.57 3.73
CA SER A 37 -2.12 -1.10 3.66
C SER A 37 -2.68 -0.62 2.32
N PHE A 38 -3.40 0.49 2.35
CA PHE A 38 -4.05 1.11 1.17
C PHE A 38 -3.08 2.00 0.36
N ALA A 39 -1.83 1.57 0.22
CA ALA A 39 -0.81 2.27 -0.54
C ALA A 39 -0.88 1.86 -2.02
N ASN A 40 -1.79 2.47 -2.78
CA ASN A 40 -1.97 2.24 -4.23
C ASN A 40 -2.48 3.51 -4.93
N PHE A 41 -2.48 3.53 -6.26
CA PHE A 41 -2.91 4.72 -7.03
C PHE A 41 -4.39 5.05 -6.85
N ALA A 42 -5.26 4.04 -6.75
CA ALA A 42 -6.69 4.24 -6.55
C ALA A 42 -6.98 4.96 -5.22
N SER A 43 -6.29 4.58 -4.14
CA SER A 43 -6.42 5.20 -2.82
C SER A 43 -6.00 6.68 -2.83
N ILE A 44 -4.97 7.07 -3.60
CA ILE A 44 -4.63 8.48 -3.77
C ILE A 44 -5.71 9.24 -4.52
N GLY A 45 -6.32 8.62 -5.54
CA GLY A 45 -7.49 9.18 -6.23
C GLY A 45 -8.66 9.41 -5.28
N ILE A 46 -8.95 8.44 -4.41
CA ILE A 46 -9.99 8.55 -3.37
C ILE A 46 -9.69 9.73 -2.44
N ILE A 47 -8.46 9.83 -1.90
CA ILE A 47 -8.09 10.93 -1.00
C ILE A 47 -8.19 12.28 -1.70
N ALA A 48 -7.63 12.41 -2.91
CA ALA A 48 -7.69 13.66 -3.68
C ALA A 48 -9.15 14.07 -3.98
N GLY A 49 -9.99 13.10 -4.38
CA GLY A 49 -11.41 13.32 -4.64
C GLY A 49 -12.19 13.73 -3.39
N SER A 50 -11.97 13.04 -2.27
CA SER A 50 -12.58 13.38 -0.98
C SER A 50 -12.18 14.77 -0.50
N VAL A 51 -10.90 15.12 -0.57
CA VAL A 51 -10.43 16.46 -0.17
C VAL A 51 -10.98 17.53 -1.11
N LYS A 52 -11.03 17.27 -2.43
CA LYS A 52 -11.60 18.19 -3.41
C LYS A 52 -13.10 18.42 -3.18
N GLY A 53 -13.84 17.39 -2.79
CA GLY A 53 -15.26 17.49 -2.43
C GLY A 53 -15.52 18.35 -1.20
N LEU A 54 -14.55 18.44 -0.28
CA LEU A 54 -14.62 19.32 0.90
C LEU A 54 -14.10 20.73 0.61
N HIS A 55 -12.99 20.85 -0.13
CA HIS A 55 -12.36 22.11 -0.46
C HIS A 55 -11.48 22.00 -1.71
N GLY A 56 -11.91 22.65 -2.80
CA GLY A 56 -11.32 22.50 -4.13
C GLY A 56 -9.80 22.72 -4.20
N GLU A 57 -9.30 23.83 -3.67
CA GLU A 57 -7.88 24.20 -3.77
C GLU A 57 -6.97 23.22 -3.02
N SER A 58 -7.43 22.69 -1.88
CA SER A 58 -6.69 21.67 -1.13
C SER A 58 -6.70 20.32 -1.85
N GLY A 59 -7.80 19.98 -2.52
CA GLY A 59 -7.86 18.79 -3.37
C GLY A 59 -6.86 18.84 -4.51
N ASP A 60 -6.72 20.00 -5.15
CA ASP A 60 -5.75 20.20 -6.23
C ASP A 60 -4.29 20.16 -5.70
N LYS A 61 -4.05 20.70 -4.50
CA LYS A 61 -2.74 20.54 -3.81
C LYS A 61 -2.43 19.07 -3.55
N VAL A 62 -3.38 18.29 -3.03
CA VAL A 62 -3.20 16.85 -2.77
C VAL A 62 -2.92 16.09 -4.07
N ALA A 63 -3.70 16.33 -5.13
CA ALA A 63 -3.51 15.69 -6.43
C ALA A 63 -2.11 15.94 -7.00
N LYS A 64 -1.59 17.17 -6.88
CA LYS A 64 -0.23 17.54 -7.32
C LYS A 64 0.87 16.71 -6.66
N PHE A 65 0.66 16.27 -5.42
CA PHE A 65 1.61 15.44 -4.67
C PHE A 65 1.33 13.93 -4.78
N GLY A 66 0.37 13.50 -5.60
CA GLY A 66 -0.10 12.11 -5.65
C GLY A 66 1.00 11.06 -5.77
N LEU A 67 1.98 11.26 -6.67
CA LEU A 67 3.11 10.33 -6.81
C LEU A 67 3.99 10.25 -5.56
N LYS A 68 4.23 11.39 -4.89
CA LYS A 68 4.99 11.41 -3.63
C LYS A 68 4.22 10.73 -2.51
N LEU A 69 2.88 10.86 -2.50
CA LEU A 69 2.02 10.19 -1.53
C LEU A 69 2.05 8.67 -1.71
N VAL A 70 1.87 8.16 -2.94
CA VAL A 70 2.01 6.71 -3.23
C VAL A 70 3.38 6.20 -2.81
N TYR A 71 4.43 6.91 -3.19
CA TYR A 71 5.80 6.52 -2.88
C TYR A 71 6.05 6.46 -1.37
N GLY A 72 5.70 7.52 -0.63
CA GLY A 72 5.84 7.58 0.82
C GLY A 72 5.05 6.48 1.54
N ALA A 73 3.79 6.27 1.14
CA ALA A 73 2.96 5.21 1.71
C ALA A 73 3.53 3.80 1.43
N THR A 74 4.12 3.59 0.26
CA THR A 74 4.79 2.33 -0.09
C THR A 74 6.04 2.12 0.76
N LEU A 75 6.85 3.17 0.97
CA LEU A 75 8.03 3.11 1.84
C LEU A 75 7.66 2.76 3.29
N VAL A 76 6.56 3.33 3.82
CA VAL A 76 6.06 2.97 5.15
C VAL A 76 5.68 1.49 5.21
N SER A 77 5.04 0.96 4.16
CA SER A 77 4.70 -0.47 4.07
C SER A 77 5.95 -1.36 4.06
N LEU A 78 7.00 -0.95 3.33
CA LEU A 78 8.29 -1.64 3.31
C LEU A 78 8.97 -1.59 4.68
N LEU A 79 9.00 -0.41 5.31
CA LEU A 79 9.61 -0.24 6.62
C LEU A 79 8.93 -1.13 7.67
N SER A 80 7.60 -1.15 7.72
CA SER A 80 6.85 -2.03 8.62
C SER A 80 7.18 -3.51 8.38
N SER A 81 7.26 -3.92 7.11
CA SER A 81 7.66 -5.28 6.75
C SER A 81 9.08 -5.64 7.20
N VAL A 82 10.03 -4.71 7.04
CA VAL A 82 11.41 -4.87 7.51
C VAL A 82 11.48 -4.97 9.03
N ILE A 83 10.71 -4.16 9.76
CA ILE A 83 10.64 -4.21 11.23
C ILE A 83 10.15 -5.59 11.68
N ILE A 84 9.11 -6.12 11.05
CA ILE A 84 8.66 -7.49 11.33
C ILE A 84 9.77 -8.48 11.04
N GLY A 85 10.40 -8.42 9.86
CA GLY A 85 11.52 -9.29 9.53
C GLY A 85 12.71 -9.17 10.48
N PHE A 86 12.89 -8.05 11.17
CA PHE A 86 13.95 -7.87 12.15
C PHE A 86 13.64 -8.54 13.50
N PHE A 87 12.39 -8.45 13.97
CA PHE A 87 11.96 -9.00 15.26
C PHE A 87 11.35 -10.41 15.18
N TYR A 88 11.12 -10.94 13.98
CA TYR A 88 10.62 -12.29 13.71
C TYR A 88 11.72 -13.34 13.80
#